data_AF-A0A077DEY3-F1
#
_entry.id   AF-A0A077DEY3-F1
#
_cell.length_a   1.000
_cell.length_b   1.000
_cell.length_c   1.000
_cell.angle_alpha   90.00
_cell.angle_beta   90.00
_cell.angle_gamma   90.00
#
_symmetry.space_group_name_H-M   'P 1'
#
loop_
_entity.id
_entity.type
_entity.pdbx_description
1 polymer ?
#
loop_
_entity_poly.entity_id
_entity_poly.type
_entity_poly.pdbx_seq_one_letter_code
_entity_poly.pdbx_strand_id
1 'polypeptide(L)'
;MLKRLIILFVLCFISHLSWAGYGSCWGTYCRVDKTLNVGPEISGSGSSLKITYTATLANNVGIDLCAKNDNNYYSRSNYRMDFRFNTTDSILYRYFSPALYYSVNNGTWTQLASGWIASTIPTINKNASLRVRMILTLNPTAIFNADTIDLTNINLVNAQTNCTDDRYNVDRSQTMGLNEFQSTTFYMKSTAGSISLGKTCSLASATEQTVNLTPIFVGKLNSDTEVTGGEFPISLNCGSATANTAYISVTDANNTANTSQVLSLSSTSTAKGVGLKIYPSDSTTALTYGKSLSLPIIDTTGSNVSVFASSIAGTGMVTKNFTVKYVKNGTPTAGSVSAQMIYDIYYR
;
A
#
# COMPACT_ATOMS: atom_id res chain seq x y z
N MET A 1 3.32 15.56 20.39
CA MET A 1 3.90 15.02 21.64
C MET A 1 3.34 13.62 21.89
N LEU A 2 4.14 12.58 21.66
CA LEU A 2 4.25 11.40 22.54
C LEU A 2 5.53 10.67 22.11
N LYS A 3 6.65 11.00 22.76
CA LYS A 3 7.91 10.28 22.60
C LYS A 3 7.86 9.05 23.50
N ARG A 4 7.91 7.84 22.92
CA ARG A 4 8.26 6.62 23.66
C ARG A 4 9.64 6.17 23.23
N LEU A 5 10.58 6.37 24.16
CA LEU A 5 11.93 5.80 24.14
C LEU A 5 11.81 4.33 24.53
N ILE A 6 12.27 3.42 23.66
CA ILE A 6 12.51 2.02 23.99
C ILE A 6 13.95 1.73 23.56
N ILE A 7 14.82 1.50 24.56
CA ILE A 7 16.18 1.00 24.39
C ILE A 7 16.07 -0.53 24.36
N LEU A 8 16.60 -1.21 23.34
CA LEU A 8 16.89 -2.65 23.45
C LEU A 8 18.08 -3.05 22.57
N PHE A 9 18.85 -4.01 23.09
CA PHE A 9 20.24 -4.30 22.80
C PHE A 9 20.53 -4.87 21.40
N VAL A 10 21.70 -4.52 20.88
CA VAL A 10 22.35 -5.16 19.72
C VAL A 10 22.77 -6.58 20.10
N LEU A 11 22.31 -7.57 19.34
CA LEU A 11 22.85 -8.92 19.34
C LEU A 11 23.09 -9.35 17.89
N CYS A 12 24.36 -9.39 17.51
CA CYS A 12 24.82 -9.96 16.26
C CYS A 12 24.74 -11.49 16.37
N PHE A 13 23.86 -12.11 15.59
CA PHE A 13 23.88 -13.56 15.39
C PHE A 13 24.13 -13.85 13.91
N ILE A 14 25.34 -14.32 13.62
CA ILE A 14 25.61 -15.11 12.41
C ILE A 14 25.11 -16.51 12.74
N SER A 15 24.02 -16.95 12.11
CA SER A 15 23.58 -18.34 12.19
C SER A 15 23.39 -18.92 10.79
N HIS A 16 24.32 -19.79 10.40
CA HIS A 16 24.01 -20.91 9.52
C HIS A 16 22.88 -21.72 10.18
N LEU A 17 21.77 -21.94 9.46
CA LEU A 17 20.71 -22.81 9.95
C LEU A 17 20.21 -23.75 8.84
N SER A 18 20.26 -25.03 9.21
CA SER A 18 19.86 -26.23 8.49
C SER A 18 18.34 -26.38 8.44
N TRP A 19 17.93 -27.18 7.44
CA TRP A 19 16.56 -27.53 7.09
C TRP A 19 15.85 -28.39 8.14
N ALA A 20 14.57 -28.07 8.40
CA ALA A 20 13.55 -29.03 8.82
C ALA A 20 12.18 -28.55 8.32
N GLY A 21 11.68 -29.14 7.24
CA GLY A 21 10.31 -28.95 6.76
C GLY A 21 9.42 -30.12 7.24
N TYR A 22 8.31 -29.81 7.90
CA TYR A 22 7.25 -30.79 8.22
C TYR A 22 6.31 -30.86 7.01
N GLY A 23 6.21 -32.04 6.36
CA GLY A 23 5.28 -32.29 5.27
C GLY A 23 4.25 -33.36 5.62
N SER A 24 2.99 -33.16 5.25
CA SER A 24 1.93 -34.17 5.32
C SER A 24 1.73 -34.80 3.93
N CYS A 25 1.88 -36.12 3.80
CA CYS A 25 1.63 -36.84 2.54
C CYS A 25 0.24 -37.50 2.57
N TRP A 26 -0.56 -37.28 1.53
CA TRP A 26 -1.79 -38.03 1.27
C TRP A 26 -1.58 -38.83 -0.03
N GLY A 27 -1.27 -40.12 0.08
CA GLY A 27 -0.93 -40.96 -1.08
C GLY A 27 0.40 -40.61 -1.75
N THR A 28 0.48 -40.68 -3.09
CA THR A 28 1.68 -40.34 -3.89
C THR A 28 2.05 -38.86 -3.92
N TYR A 29 1.25 -37.99 -3.29
CA TYR A 29 1.45 -36.54 -3.26
C TYR A 29 1.98 -36.11 -1.89
N CYS A 30 3.22 -35.63 -1.86
CA CYS A 30 3.79 -34.99 -0.68
C CYS A 30 3.78 -33.47 -0.89
N ARG A 31 3.15 -32.76 0.06
CA ARG A 31 3.19 -31.31 0.13
C ARG A 31 4.34 -30.90 1.05
N VAL A 32 5.19 -30.00 0.56
CA VAL A 32 6.28 -29.40 1.35
C VAL A 32 6.01 -27.91 1.48
N ASP A 33 6.07 -27.40 2.71
CA ASP A 33 5.93 -25.97 2.98
C ASP A 33 7.31 -25.37 3.31
N LYS A 34 7.67 -24.26 2.65
CA LYS A 34 8.96 -23.58 2.83
C LYS A 34 8.76 -22.10 3.15
N THR A 35 9.42 -21.60 4.20
CA THR A 35 9.42 -20.17 4.51
C THR A 35 10.78 -19.56 4.16
N LEU A 36 10.75 -18.48 3.39
CA LEU A 36 11.91 -17.69 2.97
C LEU A 36 11.85 -16.34 3.68
N ASN A 37 12.75 -16.13 4.63
CA ASN A 37 12.92 -14.84 5.30
C ASN A 37 13.84 -13.96 4.45
N VAL A 38 13.33 -12.83 3.99
CA VAL A 38 14.01 -11.96 3.00
C VAL A 38 14.13 -10.53 3.50
N GLY A 39 15.34 -9.98 3.38
CA GLY A 39 15.60 -8.55 3.57
C GLY A 39 15.26 -7.75 2.30
N PRO A 40 14.85 -6.48 2.44
CA PRO A 40 14.55 -5.62 1.31
C PRO A 40 15.83 -4.98 0.74
N GLU A 41 15.90 -4.90 -0.58
CA GLU A 41 16.76 -3.99 -1.33
C GLU A 41 15.89 -2.82 -1.81
N ILE A 42 16.12 -1.63 -1.27
CA ILE A 42 15.34 -0.43 -1.60
C ILE A 42 16.07 0.33 -2.70
N SER A 43 15.32 0.73 -3.73
CA SER A 43 15.81 1.60 -4.80
C SER A 43 14.77 2.65 -5.17
N GLY A 44 15.24 3.81 -5.61
CA GLY A 44 14.37 4.96 -5.90
C GLY A 44 13.91 5.71 -4.66
N SER A 45 13.09 6.74 -4.88
CA SER A 45 12.51 7.60 -3.84
C SER A 45 11.15 8.13 -4.27
N GLY A 46 10.27 8.45 -3.31
CA GLY A 46 8.93 8.98 -3.57
C GLY A 46 8.13 8.09 -4.52
N SER A 47 7.66 8.66 -5.64
CA SER A 47 6.86 7.96 -6.67
C SER A 47 7.61 6.87 -7.46
N SER A 48 8.94 6.79 -7.33
CA SER A 48 9.77 5.76 -7.98
C SER A 48 10.22 4.65 -7.02
N LEU A 49 9.74 4.68 -5.77
CA LEU A 49 10.13 3.72 -4.74
C LEU A 49 9.83 2.29 -5.19
N LYS A 50 10.89 1.49 -5.23
CA LYS A 50 10.87 0.06 -5.52
C LYS A 50 11.52 -0.68 -4.39
N ILE A 51 10.80 -1.65 -3.83
CA ILE A 51 11.30 -2.53 -2.79
C ILE A 51 11.46 -3.92 -3.40
N THR A 52 12.69 -4.40 -3.46
CA THR A 52 13.04 -5.68 -4.06
C THR A 52 13.39 -6.69 -2.98
N TYR A 53 12.79 -7.87 -3.03
CA TYR A 53 13.12 -8.98 -2.16
C TYR A 53 13.63 -10.13 -3.02
N THR A 54 14.82 -10.63 -2.75
CA THR A 54 15.41 -11.74 -3.51
C THR A 54 15.69 -12.91 -2.58
N ALA A 55 15.32 -14.12 -3.00
CA ALA A 55 15.63 -15.36 -2.30
C ALA A 55 16.08 -16.46 -3.25
N THR A 56 16.87 -17.39 -2.72
CA THR A 56 17.12 -18.67 -3.36
C THR A 56 16.05 -19.65 -2.91
N LEU A 57 15.20 -20.06 -3.86
CA LEU A 57 14.13 -21.02 -3.59
C LEU A 57 14.69 -22.46 -3.59
N ALA A 58 15.63 -22.77 -4.47
CA ALA A 58 16.33 -24.05 -4.51
C ALA A 58 17.78 -23.87 -4.99
N ASN A 59 18.71 -24.60 -4.39
CA ASN A 59 20.06 -24.77 -4.92
C ASN A 59 20.11 -25.94 -5.90
N ASN A 60 19.24 -26.93 -5.70
CA ASN A 60 19.04 -28.05 -6.61
C ASN A 60 17.53 -28.32 -6.71
N VAL A 61 16.90 -27.93 -7.82
CA VAL A 61 15.45 -28.08 -8.02
C VAL A 61 14.97 -29.52 -7.80
N GLY A 62 15.74 -30.50 -8.27
CA GLY A 62 15.40 -31.91 -8.15
C GLY A 62 15.33 -32.40 -6.71
N ILE A 63 16.19 -31.90 -5.83
CA ILE A 63 16.23 -32.28 -4.42
C ILE A 63 15.32 -31.39 -3.58
N ASP A 64 15.34 -30.08 -3.84
CA ASP A 64 14.76 -29.11 -2.93
C ASP A 64 13.26 -28.90 -3.16
N LEU A 65 12.75 -29.18 -4.38
CA LEU A 65 11.36 -28.87 -4.78
C LEU A 65 10.63 -30.06 -5.41
N CYS A 66 11.35 -30.91 -6.14
CA CYS A 66 10.79 -31.99 -6.94
C CYS A 66 11.21 -33.41 -6.47
N ALA A 67 11.79 -33.53 -5.27
CA ALA A 67 12.23 -34.81 -4.69
C ALA A 67 11.08 -35.81 -4.55
N LYS A 68 11.01 -36.73 -5.51
CA LYS A 68 10.23 -37.96 -5.35
C LYS A 68 10.94 -38.88 -4.36
N ASN A 69 10.22 -39.39 -3.37
CA ASN A 69 10.67 -40.42 -2.41
C ASN A 69 10.97 -41.80 -3.03
N ASP A 70 11.27 -41.87 -4.34
CA ASP A 70 11.57 -43.13 -5.01
C ASP A 70 13.09 -43.26 -5.15
N ASN A 71 13.65 -44.32 -4.57
CA ASN A 71 15.07 -44.73 -4.65
C ASN A 71 15.61 -44.95 -6.09
N ASN A 72 14.83 -44.66 -7.13
CA ASN A 72 15.26 -44.65 -8.54
C ASN A 72 15.75 -43.26 -8.97
N TYR A 73 16.78 -42.79 -8.28
CA TYR A 73 17.38 -41.46 -8.35
C TYR A 73 18.02 -41.09 -9.71
N TYR A 74 17.97 -41.97 -10.72
CA TYR A 74 18.97 -41.98 -11.81
C TYR A 74 18.55 -41.53 -13.22
N SER A 75 17.28 -41.33 -13.57
CA SER A 75 16.95 -41.11 -15.01
C SER A 75 16.45 -39.72 -15.41
N ARG A 76 16.17 -38.81 -14.47
CA ARG A 76 15.49 -37.55 -14.80
C ARG A 76 16.49 -36.42 -14.91
N SER A 77 16.65 -35.87 -16.11
CA SER A 77 17.52 -34.72 -16.34
C SER A 77 16.81 -33.40 -16.11
N ASN A 78 15.48 -33.37 -16.29
CA ASN A 78 14.72 -32.15 -16.50
C ASN A 78 13.31 -32.22 -15.89
N TYR A 79 12.78 -31.09 -15.44
CA TYR A 79 11.42 -30.93 -14.89
C TYR A 79 10.70 -29.76 -15.56
N ARG A 80 9.40 -29.91 -15.81
CA ARG A 80 8.53 -28.76 -16.10
C ARG A 80 7.94 -28.28 -14.78
N MET A 81 7.95 -26.98 -14.54
CA MET A 81 7.46 -26.42 -13.27
C MET A 81 6.36 -25.41 -13.54
N ASP A 82 5.22 -25.57 -12.87
CA ASP A 82 4.15 -24.58 -12.91
C ASP A 82 4.19 -23.75 -11.62
N PHE A 83 4.24 -22.43 -11.79
CA PHE A 83 4.21 -21.47 -10.70
C PHE A 83 2.84 -20.84 -10.59
N ARG A 84 2.27 -20.90 -9.40
CA ARG A 84 1.07 -20.15 -9.03
C ARG A 84 1.44 -19.29 -7.84
N PHE A 85 1.07 -18.03 -7.85
CA PHE A 85 1.27 -17.20 -6.68
C PHE A 85 0.08 -16.30 -6.43
N ASN A 86 -0.13 -16.01 -5.15
CA ASN A 86 -1.02 -14.98 -4.70
C ASN A 86 -0.31 -14.10 -3.69
N THR A 87 -0.59 -12.83 -3.76
CA THR A 87 -0.18 -11.87 -2.73
C THR A 87 -1.23 -11.89 -1.64
N THR A 88 -0.80 -12.17 -0.40
CA THR A 88 -1.71 -12.47 0.70
C THR A 88 -2.09 -11.26 1.55
N ASP A 89 -1.34 -10.16 1.48
CA ASP A 89 -1.53 -9.01 2.39
C ASP A 89 -2.23 -7.81 1.72
N SER A 90 -3.36 -7.40 2.31
CA SER A 90 -4.25 -6.37 1.78
C SER A 90 -3.73 -4.94 1.78
N ILE A 91 -2.77 -4.63 2.66
CA ILE A 91 -2.27 -3.27 2.75
C ILE A 91 -1.22 -3.04 1.67
N LEU A 92 -0.36 -4.03 1.39
CA LEU A 92 0.66 -3.90 0.36
C LEU A 92 0.05 -3.73 -1.03
N TYR A 93 -0.88 -4.60 -1.45
CA TYR A 93 -1.36 -4.55 -2.84
C TYR A 93 -2.25 -3.35 -3.14
N ARG A 94 -2.84 -2.71 -2.11
CA ARG A 94 -3.64 -1.50 -2.32
C ARG A 94 -2.77 -0.34 -2.79
N TYR A 95 -1.51 -0.29 -2.36
CA TYR A 95 -0.62 0.83 -2.60
C TYR A 95 0.63 0.49 -3.40
N PHE A 96 0.96 -0.79 -3.54
CA PHE A 96 2.07 -1.27 -4.35
C PHE A 96 1.54 -2.21 -5.43
N SER A 97 2.13 -2.11 -6.61
CA SER A 97 1.99 -3.07 -7.70
C SER A 97 3.06 -4.16 -7.53
N PRO A 98 2.69 -5.38 -7.10
CA PRO A 98 3.64 -6.47 -6.91
C PRO A 98 3.97 -7.15 -8.24
N ALA A 99 5.23 -7.53 -8.43
CA ALA A 99 5.70 -8.32 -9.56
C ALA A 99 6.69 -9.39 -9.08
N LEU A 100 6.36 -10.66 -9.33
CA LEU A 100 7.22 -11.79 -8.99
C LEU A 100 8.01 -12.23 -10.22
N TYR A 101 9.31 -12.45 -10.05
CA TYR A 101 10.23 -12.92 -11.07
C TYR A 101 10.93 -14.20 -10.59
N TYR A 102 11.38 -15.01 -11.54
CA TYR A 102 12.27 -16.13 -11.27
C TYR A 102 13.55 -16.04 -12.12
N SER A 103 14.61 -16.71 -11.67
CA SER A 103 15.86 -16.87 -12.40
C SER A 103 16.39 -18.29 -12.18
N VAL A 104 16.79 -18.95 -13.26
CA VAL A 104 17.39 -20.29 -13.25
C VAL A 104 18.89 -20.14 -13.45
N ASN A 105 19.71 -20.79 -12.63
CA ASN A 105 21.18 -20.75 -12.68
C ASN A 105 21.77 -19.33 -12.72
N ASN A 106 21.17 -18.38 -12.00
CA ASN A 106 21.53 -16.96 -12.03
C ASN A 106 21.42 -16.30 -13.42
N GLY A 107 20.63 -16.88 -14.33
CA GLY A 107 20.32 -16.29 -15.62
C GLY A 107 19.35 -15.10 -15.53
N THR A 108 18.77 -14.74 -16.67
CA THR A 108 17.82 -13.63 -16.80
C THR A 108 16.61 -13.80 -15.89
N TRP A 109 16.14 -12.67 -15.33
CA TRP A 109 14.90 -12.64 -14.55
C TRP A 109 13.69 -12.63 -15.49
N THR A 110 12.79 -13.59 -15.31
CA THR A 110 11.54 -13.68 -16.07
C THR A 110 10.36 -13.45 -15.14
N GLN A 111 9.43 -12.57 -15.54
CA GLN A 111 8.25 -12.25 -14.74
C GLN A 111 7.23 -13.39 -14.80
N LEU A 112 6.65 -13.73 -13.66
CA LEU A 112 5.52 -14.64 -13.54
C LEU A 112 4.20 -13.87 -13.69
N ALA A 113 3.22 -14.47 -14.36
CA ALA A 113 1.87 -13.92 -14.46
C ALA A 113 1.20 -13.91 -13.08
N SER A 114 0.52 -12.81 -12.76
CA SER A 114 -0.18 -12.62 -11.49
C SER A 114 -1.58 -13.23 -11.48
N GLY A 115 -2.15 -13.39 -10.28
CA GLY A 115 -3.36 -14.18 -10.05
C GLY A 115 -3.02 -15.67 -9.99
N TRP A 116 -3.91 -16.52 -9.47
CA TRP A 116 -3.71 -17.98 -9.41
C TRP A 116 -3.66 -18.66 -10.81
N ILE A 117 -3.23 -17.93 -11.84
CA ILE A 117 -2.94 -18.41 -13.18
C ILE A 117 -1.58 -19.08 -13.14
N ALA A 118 -1.53 -20.35 -13.55
CA ALA A 118 -0.28 -21.09 -13.65
C ALA A 118 0.61 -20.45 -14.72
N SER A 119 1.76 -19.94 -14.30
CA SER A 119 2.87 -19.61 -15.20
C SER A 119 3.73 -20.85 -15.35
N THR A 120 3.66 -21.49 -16.52
CA THR A 120 4.58 -22.59 -16.82
C THR A 120 5.99 -22.01 -17.00
N ILE A 121 6.92 -22.45 -16.15
CA ILE A 121 8.34 -22.30 -16.39
C ILE A 121 8.78 -23.38 -17.40
N PRO A 122 9.55 -23.01 -18.44
CA PRO A 122 10.13 -23.98 -19.37
C PRO A 122 11.02 -24.99 -18.64
N THR A 123 11.25 -26.11 -19.29
CA THR A 123 12.02 -27.25 -18.78
C THR A 123 13.32 -26.86 -18.05
N ILE A 124 13.40 -27.18 -16.76
CA ILE A 124 14.53 -26.87 -15.86
C ILE A 124 15.33 -28.13 -15.56
N ASN A 125 16.67 -28.06 -15.66
CA ASN A 125 17.54 -29.16 -15.28
C ASN A 125 17.41 -29.50 -13.78
N LYS A 126 17.44 -30.78 -13.41
CA LYS A 126 17.32 -31.20 -12.00
C LYS A 126 18.36 -30.54 -11.09
N ASN A 127 19.57 -30.32 -11.59
CA ASN A 127 20.68 -29.75 -10.82
C ASN A 127 20.71 -28.21 -10.88
N ALA A 128 19.71 -27.59 -11.50
CA ALA A 128 19.66 -26.15 -11.59
C ALA A 128 19.34 -25.52 -10.23
N SER A 129 19.89 -24.32 -10.01
CA SER A 129 19.47 -23.44 -8.92
C SER A 129 18.30 -22.57 -9.39
N LEU A 130 17.38 -22.29 -8.50
CA LEU A 130 16.22 -21.46 -8.76
C LEU A 130 16.12 -20.34 -7.72
N ARG A 131 16.04 -19.11 -8.21
CA ARG A 131 15.88 -17.90 -7.40
C ARG A 131 14.57 -17.23 -7.74
N VAL A 132 14.01 -16.54 -6.76
CA VAL A 132 12.80 -15.74 -6.88
C VAL A 132 13.06 -14.31 -6.44
N ARG A 133 12.38 -13.36 -7.08
CA ARG A 133 12.48 -11.94 -6.77
C ARG A 133 11.10 -11.31 -6.77
N MET A 134 10.67 -10.75 -5.65
CA MET A 134 9.48 -9.90 -5.58
C MET A 134 9.89 -8.43 -5.68
N ILE A 135 9.25 -7.68 -6.56
CA ILE A 135 9.38 -6.23 -6.67
C ILE A 135 8.05 -5.61 -6.30
N LEU A 136 8.04 -4.77 -5.27
CA LEU A 136 6.90 -3.92 -4.91
C LEU A 136 7.17 -2.51 -5.46
N THR A 137 6.36 -2.06 -6.41
CA THR A 137 6.45 -0.70 -6.98
C THR A 137 5.32 0.15 -6.42
N LEU A 138 5.62 1.30 -5.81
CA LEU A 138 4.57 2.18 -5.28
C LEU A 138 3.63 2.64 -6.41
N ASN A 139 2.32 2.53 -6.20
CA ASN A 139 1.31 2.93 -7.17
C ASN A 139 1.39 4.45 -7.40
N PRO A 140 1.36 4.93 -8.66
CA PRO A 140 1.35 6.36 -8.94
C PRO A 140 0.19 7.15 -8.36
N THR A 141 -0.86 6.54 -7.81
CA THR A 141 -1.94 7.25 -7.11
C THR A 141 -1.82 7.20 -5.60
N ALA A 142 -0.86 6.44 -5.06
CA ALA A 142 -0.67 6.30 -3.63
C ALA A 142 0.00 7.55 -3.02
N ILE A 143 -0.56 8.00 -1.89
CA ILE A 143 -0.07 9.13 -1.10
C ILE A 143 -0.07 8.74 0.38
N PHE A 144 0.87 9.27 1.16
CA PHE A 144 1.15 8.79 2.52
C PHE A 144 1.24 9.93 3.53
N ASN A 145 0.90 9.69 4.80
CA ASN A 145 0.99 10.70 5.87
C ASN A 145 2.12 10.43 6.88
N ALA A 146 3.01 9.48 6.57
CA ALA A 146 4.11 9.07 7.43
C ALA A 146 5.43 9.01 6.66
N ASP A 147 6.53 9.34 7.33
CA ASP A 147 7.87 9.25 6.76
C ASP A 147 8.33 7.80 6.53
N THR A 148 7.71 6.83 7.23
CA THR A 148 8.06 5.42 7.15
C THR A 148 6.84 4.51 7.14
N ILE A 149 6.93 3.36 6.48
CA ILE A 149 5.98 2.25 6.60
C ILE A 149 6.68 1.10 7.33
N ASP A 150 6.01 0.51 8.31
CA ASP A 150 6.46 -0.73 8.93
C ASP A 150 6.10 -1.93 8.05
N LEU A 151 7.14 -2.63 7.57
CA LEU A 151 7.02 -3.83 6.75
C LEU A 151 7.48 -5.09 7.50
N THR A 152 7.51 -5.04 8.83
CA THR A 152 7.96 -6.14 9.68
C THR A 152 7.00 -7.33 9.62
N ASN A 153 7.53 -8.52 9.34
CA ASN A 153 6.80 -9.79 9.34
C ASN A 153 5.61 -9.89 8.37
N ILE A 154 5.56 -9.04 7.34
CA ILE A 154 4.52 -9.13 6.31
C ILE A 154 4.76 -10.35 5.40
N ASN A 155 3.66 -11.02 5.05
CA ASN A 155 3.67 -12.09 4.05
C ASN A 155 3.63 -11.47 2.66
N LEU A 156 4.76 -11.45 1.97
CA LEU A 156 4.91 -10.84 0.65
C LEU A 156 4.20 -11.69 -0.42
N VAL A 157 4.40 -13.00 -0.36
CA VAL A 157 3.90 -13.96 -1.34
C VAL A 157 3.58 -15.28 -0.67
N ASN A 158 2.46 -15.87 -1.08
CA ASN A 158 2.19 -17.29 -0.99
C ASN A 158 2.22 -17.87 -2.40
N ALA A 159 3.14 -18.77 -2.67
CA ALA A 159 3.31 -19.37 -3.99
C ALA A 159 3.39 -20.88 -3.89
N GLN A 160 2.97 -21.54 -4.97
CA GLN A 160 2.96 -22.97 -5.13
C GLN A 160 3.71 -23.31 -6.42
N THR A 161 4.58 -24.31 -6.33
CA THR A 161 5.29 -24.87 -7.47
C THR A 161 4.92 -26.33 -7.64
N ASN A 162 4.46 -26.69 -8.84
CA ASN A 162 4.09 -28.05 -9.17
C ASN A 162 5.11 -28.61 -10.16
N CYS A 163 5.77 -29.71 -9.79
CA CYS A 163 6.72 -30.38 -10.67
C CYS A 163 5.99 -31.43 -11.52
N THR A 164 6.08 -31.27 -12.84
CA THR A 164 5.57 -32.24 -13.82
C THR A 164 6.73 -32.88 -14.60
N ASP A 165 6.55 -34.15 -14.90
CA ASP A 165 7.48 -34.97 -15.68
C ASP A 165 7.12 -34.84 -17.17
N ASP A 166 8.07 -34.39 -17.99
CA ASP A 166 7.89 -34.37 -19.44
C ASP A 166 8.21 -35.76 -20.00
N ARG A 167 7.26 -36.69 -19.84
CA ARG A 167 7.42 -38.05 -20.37
C ARG A 167 7.17 -38.05 -21.87
N TYR A 168 8.22 -37.97 -22.66
CA TYR A 168 8.18 -38.46 -24.04
C TYR A 168 8.39 -39.98 -24.02
N ASN A 169 7.31 -40.76 -23.97
CA ASN A 169 7.35 -42.22 -24.02
C ASN A 169 7.44 -42.67 -25.49
N VAL A 170 8.65 -42.98 -25.95
CA VAL A 170 8.93 -43.42 -27.33
C VAL A 170 8.25 -44.74 -27.71
N ASP A 171 7.85 -45.57 -26.74
CA ASP A 171 7.38 -46.93 -27.02
C ASP A 171 5.86 -47.06 -27.21
N ARG A 172 5.05 -46.02 -26.99
CA ARG A 172 3.58 -46.16 -27.04
C ARG A 172 2.76 -45.10 -27.76
N SER A 173 3.35 -44.05 -28.35
CA SER A 173 2.56 -43.00 -29.05
C SER A 173 1.34 -42.51 -28.23
N GLN A 174 1.46 -42.54 -26.90
CA GLN A 174 0.42 -42.11 -25.98
C GLN A 174 1.06 -41.07 -25.06
N THR A 175 0.51 -39.87 -25.11
CA THR A 175 0.77 -38.79 -24.16
C THR A 175 0.30 -39.28 -22.80
N MET A 176 1.17 -39.95 -22.04
CA MET A 176 0.89 -40.21 -20.64
C MET A 176 0.76 -38.83 -19.98
N GLY A 177 -0.42 -38.53 -19.42
CA GLY A 177 -0.72 -37.23 -18.86
C GLY A 177 0.40 -36.71 -17.96
N LEU A 178 0.61 -35.39 -17.95
CA LEU A 178 1.50 -34.68 -17.04
C LEU A 178 1.08 -34.98 -15.60
N ASN A 179 1.59 -36.07 -15.05
CA ASN A 179 1.33 -36.41 -13.66
C ASN A 179 2.14 -35.43 -12.83
N GLU A 180 1.46 -34.50 -12.17
CA GLU A 180 2.04 -33.72 -11.09
C GLU A 180 2.48 -34.72 -10.00
N PHE A 181 3.74 -34.69 -9.58
CA PHE A 181 4.26 -35.65 -8.59
C PHE A 181 4.61 -35.01 -7.25
N GLN A 182 4.80 -33.69 -7.24
CA GLN A 182 5.09 -32.95 -6.01
C GLN A 182 4.65 -31.51 -6.14
N SER A 183 4.10 -31.01 -5.03
CA SER A 183 3.72 -29.63 -4.89
C SER A 183 4.44 -29.03 -3.69
N THR A 184 5.20 -27.97 -3.93
CA THR A 184 5.89 -27.21 -2.87
C THR A 184 5.20 -25.86 -2.72
N THR A 185 4.70 -25.57 -1.52
CA THR A 185 4.24 -24.22 -1.18
C THR A 185 5.41 -23.45 -0.56
N PHE A 186 5.64 -22.22 -0.98
CA PHE A 186 6.61 -21.35 -0.34
C PHE A 186 6.02 -19.99 0.02
N TYR A 187 6.50 -19.46 1.14
CA TYR A 187 6.14 -18.16 1.68
C TYR A 187 7.35 -17.26 1.67
N MET A 188 7.24 -16.06 1.12
CA MET A 188 8.25 -15.03 1.33
C MET A 188 7.78 -14.08 2.43
N LYS A 189 8.57 -13.98 3.50
CA LYS A 189 8.32 -13.09 4.62
C LYS A 189 9.38 -12.02 4.67
N SER A 190 8.94 -10.77 4.76
CA SER A 190 9.85 -9.65 4.95
C SER A 190 10.43 -9.71 6.36
N THR A 191 11.75 -9.60 6.46
CA THR A 191 12.45 -9.26 7.71
C THR A 191 12.79 -7.77 7.77
N ALA A 192 12.27 -6.96 6.85
CA ALA A 192 12.44 -5.51 6.89
C ALA A 192 11.86 -4.94 8.18
N GLY A 193 12.52 -3.93 8.75
CA GLY A 193 11.87 -3.04 9.70
C GLY A 193 11.06 -1.97 8.97
N SER A 194 11.14 -0.73 9.48
CA SER A 194 10.52 0.42 8.82
C SER A 194 11.28 0.85 7.57
N ILE A 195 10.55 1.07 6.47
CA ILE A 195 11.08 1.60 5.21
C ILE A 195 10.74 3.08 5.10
N SER A 196 11.74 3.90 4.75
CA SER A 196 11.54 5.33 4.53
C SER A 196 10.82 5.59 3.20
N LEU A 197 9.74 6.38 3.25
CA LEU A 197 9.03 6.92 2.10
C LEU A 197 9.56 8.30 1.67
N GLY A 198 10.50 8.86 2.43
CA GLY A 198 10.95 10.24 2.31
C GLY A 198 10.43 11.11 3.45
N LYS A 199 11.04 12.27 3.63
CA LYS A 199 10.64 13.25 4.64
C LYS A 199 9.41 14.02 4.18
N THR A 200 8.41 14.08 5.04
CA THR A 200 7.18 14.86 4.87
C THR A 200 7.34 16.27 5.46
N CYS A 201 6.31 17.11 5.33
CA CYS A 201 6.28 18.39 6.03
C CYS A 201 5.70 18.23 7.44
N SER A 202 6.10 19.09 8.37
CA SER A 202 5.42 19.20 9.67
C SER A 202 4.33 20.26 9.61
N LEU A 203 3.18 20.03 10.25
CA LEU A 203 2.16 21.07 10.44
C LEU A 203 2.74 22.22 11.28
N ALA A 204 2.75 23.43 10.73
CA ALA A 204 3.22 24.64 11.41
C ALA A 204 2.07 25.43 12.06
N SER A 205 0.84 25.24 11.58
CA SER A 205 -0.36 25.72 12.27
C SER A 205 -0.67 24.90 13.53
N ALA A 206 -1.53 25.42 14.39
CA ALA A 206 -2.06 24.64 15.51
C ALA A 206 -2.83 23.42 14.99
N THR A 207 -2.73 22.30 15.72
CA THR A 207 -3.46 21.06 15.43
C THR A 207 -4.96 21.21 15.59
N GLU A 208 -5.39 22.16 16.41
CA GLU A 208 -6.77 22.59 16.56
C GLU A 208 -6.85 24.09 16.28
N GLN A 209 -7.77 24.49 15.40
CA GLN A 209 -7.97 25.88 15.01
C GLN A 209 -9.42 26.26 15.21
N THR A 210 -9.66 27.40 15.86
CA THR A 210 -11.00 27.99 15.99
C THR A 210 -11.14 29.12 14.98
N VAL A 211 -12.08 28.97 14.06
CA VAL A 211 -12.40 30.00 13.05
C VAL A 211 -13.65 30.73 13.50
N ASN A 212 -13.48 32.00 13.91
CA ASN A 212 -14.60 32.84 14.27
C ASN A 212 -15.27 33.39 13.01
N LEU A 213 -16.53 33.03 12.79
CA LEU A 213 -17.29 33.51 11.64
C LEU A 213 -17.96 34.85 11.97
N THR A 214 -17.86 35.78 11.04
CA THR A 214 -18.61 37.03 11.04
C THR A 214 -20.11 36.72 10.95
N PRO A 215 -20.95 37.29 11.84
CA PRO A 215 -22.39 37.14 11.72
C PRO A 215 -22.93 37.75 10.43
N ILE A 216 -23.93 37.10 9.83
CA ILE A 216 -24.59 37.59 8.62
C ILE A 216 -26.09 37.74 8.85
N PHE A 217 -26.73 38.63 8.09
CA PHE A 217 -28.18 38.74 8.09
C PHE A 217 -28.80 37.62 7.23
N VAL A 218 -29.86 37.00 7.74
CA VAL A 218 -30.64 35.97 7.01
C VAL A 218 -31.11 36.48 5.64
N GLY A 219 -31.51 37.75 5.56
CA GLY A 219 -31.91 38.39 4.30
C GLY A 219 -30.82 38.34 3.22
N LYS A 220 -29.54 38.48 3.62
CA LYS A 220 -28.40 38.43 2.70
C LYS A 220 -28.15 37.02 2.18
N LEU A 221 -28.31 36.01 3.02
CA LEU A 221 -28.20 34.61 2.58
C LEU A 221 -29.35 34.21 1.65
N ASN A 222 -30.53 34.82 1.82
CA ASN A 222 -31.66 34.63 0.92
C ASN A 222 -31.45 35.24 -0.46
N SER A 223 -30.69 36.33 -0.58
CA SER A 223 -30.38 36.96 -1.87
C SER A 223 -29.19 36.32 -2.58
N ASP A 224 -28.12 36.00 -1.85
CA ASP A 224 -26.81 35.70 -2.47
C ASP A 224 -26.51 34.20 -2.54
N THR A 225 -27.33 33.34 -1.92
CA THR A 225 -27.16 31.87 -1.78
C THR A 225 -25.90 31.42 -1.02
N GLU A 226 -24.80 32.17 -1.12
CA GLU A 226 -23.57 32.02 -0.35
C GLU A 226 -23.04 33.38 0.12
N VAL A 227 -22.57 33.45 1.37
CA VAL A 227 -22.04 34.69 1.95
C VAL A 227 -20.77 34.37 2.73
N THR A 228 -19.68 35.13 2.50
CA THR A 228 -18.42 34.94 3.22
C THR A 228 -18.59 35.18 4.72
N GLY A 229 -18.15 34.19 5.51
CA GLY A 229 -18.19 34.24 6.98
C GLY A 229 -16.82 34.43 7.62
N GLY A 230 -15.75 33.93 7.02
CA GLY A 230 -14.40 34.09 7.58
C GLY A 230 -13.34 33.40 6.75
N GLU A 231 -12.10 33.49 7.21
CA GLU A 231 -10.95 32.87 6.55
C GLU A 231 -9.99 32.26 7.58
N PHE A 232 -9.25 31.23 7.16
CA PHE A 232 -8.21 30.63 7.99
C PHE A 232 -7.07 30.07 7.14
N PRO A 233 -5.82 30.14 7.61
CA PRO A 233 -4.67 29.54 6.94
C PRO A 233 -4.36 28.13 7.46
N ILE A 234 -3.87 27.26 6.58
CA ILE A 234 -3.12 26.06 6.97
C ILE A 234 -1.68 26.26 6.48
N SER A 235 -0.72 26.08 7.39
CA SER A 235 0.71 26.23 7.12
C SER A 235 1.46 24.94 7.41
N LEU A 236 2.31 24.55 6.46
CA LEU A 236 3.23 23.43 6.55
C LEU A 236 4.67 23.94 6.54
N ASN A 237 5.54 23.33 7.35
CA ASN A 237 6.99 23.52 7.25
C ASN A 237 7.59 22.31 6.53
N CYS A 238 8.06 22.57 5.31
CA CYS A 238 8.62 21.64 4.35
C CYS A 238 10.13 21.82 4.15
N GLY A 239 10.83 22.54 5.05
CA GLY A 239 12.26 22.83 4.90
C GLY A 239 13.15 21.57 4.83
N SER A 240 12.72 20.48 5.44
CA SER A 240 13.38 19.17 5.36
C SER A 240 12.64 18.15 4.49
N ALA A 241 11.54 18.54 3.84
CA ALA A 241 10.71 17.60 3.09
C ALA A 241 11.41 17.17 1.80
N THR A 242 11.37 15.87 1.52
CA THR A 242 11.79 15.30 0.22
C THR A 242 10.59 14.92 -0.64
N ALA A 243 9.39 14.84 -0.06
CA ALA A 243 8.14 14.76 -0.81
C ALA A 243 7.95 16.02 -1.66
N ASN A 244 7.45 15.85 -2.88
CA ASN A 244 7.28 16.93 -3.83
C ASN A 244 5.87 17.51 -3.84
N THR A 245 4.85 16.74 -3.44
CA THR A 245 3.45 17.22 -3.46
C THR A 245 2.75 16.91 -2.15
N ALA A 246 1.99 17.87 -1.63
CA ALA A 246 1.12 17.71 -0.48
C ALA A 246 -0.33 17.69 -0.95
N TYR A 247 -1.11 16.80 -0.36
CA TYR A 247 -2.54 16.62 -0.58
C TYR A 247 -3.26 16.84 0.74
N ILE A 248 -4.48 17.35 0.66
CA ILE A 248 -5.38 17.50 1.80
C ILE A 248 -6.61 16.63 1.57
N SER A 249 -6.95 15.85 2.59
CA SER A 249 -8.22 15.15 2.68
C SER A 249 -9.07 15.76 3.79
N VAL A 250 -10.36 15.96 3.55
CA VAL A 250 -11.26 16.51 4.58
C VAL A 250 -12.42 15.60 4.92
N THR A 251 -12.78 15.62 6.20
CA THR A 251 -13.90 14.87 6.78
C THR A 251 -14.78 15.81 7.58
N ASP A 252 -16.09 15.66 7.43
CA ASP A 252 -17.06 16.30 8.31
C ASP A 252 -17.11 15.55 9.65
N ALA A 253 -16.72 16.22 10.74
CA ALA A 253 -16.64 15.60 12.06
C ALA A 253 -18.03 15.37 12.68
N ASN A 254 -19.02 16.17 12.29
CA ASN A 254 -20.39 16.04 12.76
C ASN A 254 -21.16 14.95 11.99
N ASN A 255 -20.72 14.65 10.76
CA ASN A 255 -21.30 13.59 9.93
C ASN A 255 -20.23 12.93 9.05
N THR A 256 -19.61 11.87 9.55
CA THR A 256 -18.51 11.16 8.86
C THR A 256 -18.91 10.45 7.57
N ALA A 257 -20.21 10.31 7.29
CA ALA A 257 -20.75 9.78 6.04
C ALA A 257 -21.03 10.87 4.99
N ASN A 258 -20.82 12.15 5.32
CA ASN A 258 -21.03 13.25 4.39
C ASN A 258 -20.05 13.18 3.22
N THR A 259 -20.60 13.08 2.02
CA THR A 259 -19.86 13.10 0.75
C THR A 259 -20.13 14.34 -0.09
N SER A 260 -20.79 15.36 0.49
CA SER A 260 -21.17 16.60 -0.19
C SER A 260 -20.13 17.70 0.00
N GLN A 261 -20.38 18.88 -0.55
CA GLN A 261 -19.56 20.08 -0.31
C GLN A 261 -20.04 20.94 0.87
N VAL A 262 -21.14 20.54 1.53
CA VAL A 262 -21.76 21.30 2.62
C VAL A 262 -21.39 20.66 3.95
N LEU A 263 -20.68 21.40 4.81
CA LEU A 263 -20.32 20.96 6.15
C LEU A 263 -21.56 20.96 7.04
N SER A 264 -21.78 19.85 7.73
CA SER A 264 -22.91 19.70 8.65
C SER A 264 -22.68 20.54 9.89
N LEU A 265 -23.76 21.20 10.34
CA LEU A 265 -23.74 21.94 11.58
C LEU A 265 -23.76 20.98 12.77
N SER A 266 -23.08 21.37 13.85
CA SER A 266 -23.15 20.74 15.16
C SER A 266 -24.59 20.74 15.68
N SER A 267 -24.94 19.74 16.49
CA SER A 267 -26.22 19.68 17.21
C SER A 267 -26.47 20.88 18.13
N THR A 268 -25.43 21.60 18.53
CA THR A 268 -25.50 22.82 19.34
C THR A 268 -25.91 24.07 18.55
N SER A 269 -25.96 23.98 17.21
CA SER A 269 -26.36 25.10 16.36
C SER A 269 -27.87 25.32 16.41
N THR A 270 -28.28 26.57 16.66
CA THR A 270 -29.71 26.94 16.69
C THR A 270 -30.23 27.40 15.33
N ALA A 271 -29.36 27.88 14.44
CA ALA A 271 -29.76 28.21 13.06
C ALA A 271 -30.15 26.95 12.27
N LYS A 272 -31.18 27.07 11.42
CA LYS A 272 -31.64 26.00 10.51
C LYS A 272 -31.63 26.50 9.06
N GLY A 273 -31.58 25.58 8.10
CA GLY A 273 -31.59 25.89 6.66
C GLY A 273 -30.28 26.54 6.16
N VAL A 274 -29.20 26.42 6.93
CA VAL A 274 -27.87 26.96 6.62
C VAL A 274 -26.84 25.83 6.75
N GLY A 275 -25.83 25.83 5.89
CA GLY A 275 -24.62 25.04 6.05
C GLY A 275 -23.38 25.90 5.84
N LEU A 276 -22.20 25.29 5.89
CA LEU A 276 -20.94 25.96 5.57
C LEU A 276 -20.27 25.29 4.37
N LYS A 277 -19.68 26.09 3.48
CA LYS A 277 -18.76 25.62 2.44
C LYS A 277 -17.39 26.22 2.67
N ILE A 278 -16.36 25.45 2.37
CA ILE A 278 -14.97 25.87 2.55
C ILE A 278 -14.30 25.85 1.19
N TYR A 279 -13.70 26.97 0.82
CA TYR A 279 -13.06 27.16 -0.47
C TYR A 279 -11.56 27.36 -0.25
N PRO A 280 -10.69 26.58 -0.90
CA PRO A 280 -9.29 26.95 -1.07
C PRO A 280 -9.20 28.31 -1.76
N SER A 281 -8.28 29.19 -1.34
CA SER A 281 -8.15 30.54 -1.92
C SER A 281 -7.80 30.53 -3.41
N ASP A 282 -7.23 29.42 -3.90
CA ASP A 282 -6.86 29.17 -5.30
C ASP A 282 -7.93 28.40 -6.10
N SER A 283 -9.15 28.24 -5.55
CA SER A 283 -10.21 27.43 -6.16
C SER A 283 -11.58 28.10 -6.07
N THR A 284 -12.35 28.00 -7.16
CA THR A 284 -13.79 28.34 -7.17
C THR A 284 -14.67 27.18 -6.73
N THR A 285 -14.09 25.99 -6.51
CA THR A 285 -14.78 24.77 -6.08
C THR A 285 -14.55 24.56 -4.59
N ALA A 286 -15.64 24.36 -3.84
CA ALA A 286 -15.58 24.05 -2.43
C ALA A 286 -14.99 22.65 -2.19
N LEU A 287 -14.40 22.45 -1.02
CA LEU A 287 -13.95 21.14 -0.57
C LEU A 287 -15.14 20.17 -0.50
N THR A 288 -14.93 18.97 -1.03
CA THR A 288 -15.86 17.86 -0.92
C THR A 288 -15.47 17.02 0.30
N TYR A 289 -16.42 16.73 1.18
CA TYR A 289 -16.18 15.87 2.34
C TYR A 289 -16.19 14.40 1.94
N GLY A 290 -15.58 13.57 2.77
CA GLY A 290 -15.65 12.12 2.64
C GLY A 290 -15.30 11.46 3.95
N LYS A 291 -15.30 10.13 3.93
CA LYS A 291 -14.97 9.34 5.11
C LYS A 291 -13.54 9.64 5.55
N SER A 292 -13.33 9.79 6.86
CA SER A 292 -11.97 9.89 7.42
C SER A 292 -11.16 8.66 7.06
N LEU A 293 -9.99 8.92 6.51
CA LEU A 293 -9.06 7.89 6.10
C LEU A 293 -8.02 7.78 7.21
N SER A 294 -8.25 6.90 8.19
CA SER A 294 -7.27 6.63 9.26
C SER A 294 -6.11 5.74 8.78
N LEU A 295 -5.86 5.68 7.47
CA LEU A 295 -4.89 4.79 6.85
C LEU A 295 -3.60 5.58 6.57
N PRO A 296 -2.42 4.99 6.82
CA PRO A 296 -1.14 5.68 6.62
C PRO A 296 -0.85 5.98 5.14
N ILE A 297 -1.53 5.29 4.24
CA ILE A 297 -1.47 5.47 2.79
C ILE A 297 -2.89 5.47 2.26
N ILE A 298 -3.19 6.31 1.30
CA ILE A 298 -4.48 6.39 0.61
C ILE A 298 -4.24 6.58 -0.89
N ASP A 299 -5.33 6.62 -1.66
CA ASP A 299 -5.29 6.89 -3.09
C ASP A 299 -5.85 8.30 -3.39
N THR A 300 -5.21 9.03 -4.32
CA THR A 300 -5.65 10.34 -4.81
C THR A 300 -7.02 10.36 -5.52
N THR A 301 -7.58 9.19 -5.85
CA THR A 301 -8.89 9.05 -6.52
C THR A 301 -10.09 9.31 -5.61
N GLY A 302 -9.87 9.43 -4.29
CA GLY A 302 -10.92 9.82 -3.35
C GLY A 302 -11.44 11.23 -3.65
N SER A 303 -12.75 11.39 -3.77
CA SER A 303 -13.38 12.68 -4.10
C SER A 303 -13.15 13.78 -3.05
N ASN A 304 -12.80 13.38 -1.83
CA ASN A 304 -12.46 14.26 -0.72
C ASN A 304 -10.97 14.56 -0.58
N VAL A 305 -10.16 14.15 -1.57
CA VAL A 305 -8.72 14.41 -1.65
C VAL A 305 -8.46 15.45 -2.72
N SER A 306 -7.66 16.46 -2.40
CA SER A 306 -7.26 17.52 -3.33
C SER A 306 -5.81 17.93 -3.11
N VAL A 307 -5.21 18.58 -4.10
CA VAL A 307 -3.83 19.08 -3.99
C VAL A 307 -3.80 20.27 -3.03
N PHE A 308 -3.02 20.12 -1.96
CA PHE A 308 -2.72 21.21 -1.04
C PHE A 308 -1.64 22.11 -1.62
N ALA A 309 -0.52 21.55 -2.06
CA ALA A 309 0.55 22.30 -2.71
C ALA A 309 1.40 21.41 -3.60
N SER A 310 1.78 21.94 -4.77
CA SER A 310 2.77 21.35 -5.66
C SER A 310 4.16 21.91 -5.36
N SER A 311 5.20 21.09 -5.55
CA SER A 311 6.61 21.46 -5.42
C SER A 311 6.99 21.93 -4.01
N ILE A 312 6.76 21.09 -3.00
CA ILE A 312 7.03 21.43 -1.58
C ILE A 312 8.43 21.02 -1.10
N ALA A 313 9.19 20.28 -1.90
CA ALA A 313 10.47 19.72 -1.48
C ALA A 313 11.46 20.84 -1.12
N GLY A 314 11.89 20.89 0.15
CA GLY A 314 12.85 21.86 0.66
C GLY A 314 12.41 23.33 0.62
N THR A 315 11.13 23.64 0.35
CA THR A 315 10.69 25.04 0.13
C THR A 315 10.54 25.87 1.41
N GLY A 316 10.65 25.26 2.59
CA GLY A 316 10.41 25.94 3.86
C GLY A 316 8.92 26.06 4.16
N MET A 317 8.41 27.27 4.41
CA MET A 317 7.01 27.47 4.79
C MET A 317 6.09 27.49 3.57
N VAL A 318 5.07 26.62 3.58
CA VAL A 318 4.01 26.55 2.57
C VAL A 318 2.67 26.83 3.25
N THR A 319 2.00 27.90 2.86
CA THR A 319 0.71 28.32 3.44
C THR A 319 -0.37 28.36 2.37
N LYS A 320 -1.54 27.81 2.67
CA LYS A 320 -2.76 27.95 1.87
C LYS A 320 -3.88 28.54 2.72
N ASN A 321 -4.54 29.56 2.18
CA ASN A 321 -5.69 30.19 2.83
C ASN A 321 -6.99 29.51 2.38
N PHE A 322 -7.96 29.48 3.29
CA PHE A 322 -9.28 28.93 3.04
C PHE A 322 -10.34 29.95 3.45
N THR A 323 -11.35 30.13 2.59
CA THR A 323 -12.49 31.00 2.85
C THR A 323 -13.70 30.14 3.22
N VAL A 324 -14.31 30.45 4.37
CA VAL A 324 -15.55 29.83 4.83
C VAL A 324 -16.72 30.70 4.39
N LYS A 325 -17.71 30.09 3.73
CA LYS A 325 -18.96 30.74 3.33
C LYS A 325 -20.15 30.05 4.00
N TYR A 326 -21.08 30.84 4.50
CA TYR A 326 -22.43 30.36 4.77
C TYR A 326 -23.12 30.03 3.46
N VAL A 327 -23.83 28.91 3.40
CA VAL A 327 -24.63 28.50 2.23
C VAL A 327 -26.07 28.24 2.63
N LYS A 328 -27.00 28.65 1.77
CA LYS A 328 -28.42 28.33 1.92
C LYS A 328 -28.63 26.82 1.68
N ASN A 329 -29.15 26.13 2.70
CA ASN A 329 -29.40 24.69 2.68
C ASN A 329 -30.83 24.38 3.16
N GLY A 330 -31.80 25.10 2.59
CA GLY A 330 -33.20 25.13 3.02
C GLY A 330 -33.69 26.56 3.24
N THR A 331 -34.75 26.72 4.04
CA THR A 331 -35.23 28.05 4.49
C THR A 331 -34.42 28.51 5.70
N PRO A 332 -33.56 29.53 5.56
CA PRO A 332 -32.69 29.94 6.66
C PRO A 332 -33.47 30.58 7.80
N THR A 333 -33.12 30.22 9.03
CA THR A 333 -33.62 30.85 10.27
C THR A 333 -32.44 31.42 11.06
N ALA A 334 -32.71 32.48 11.83
CA ALA A 334 -31.68 33.10 12.66
C ALA A 334 -31.24 32.17 13.81
N GLY A 335 -29.98 32.26 14.19
CA GLY A 335 -29.42 31.48 15.29
C GLY A 335 -27.89 31.40 15.24
N SER A 336 -27.32 30.59 16.11
CA SER A 336 -25.90 30.28 16.13
C SER A 336 -25.56 29.18 15.13
N VAL A 337 -24.37 29.27 14.55
CA VAL A 337 -23.79 28.27 13.66
C VAL A 337 -22.47 27.79 14.28
N SER A 338 -22.35 26.49 14.45
CA SER A 338 -21.12 25.81 14.89
C SER A 338 -20.93 24.56 14.04
N ALA A 339 -19.70 24.29 13.61
CA ALA A 339 -19.38 23.11 12.81
C ALA A 339 -17.92 22.70 13.05
N GLN A 340 -17.59 21.46 12.71
CA GLN A 340 -16.25 20.92 12.87
C GLN A 340 -15.85 20.09 11.65
N MET A 341 -14.65 20.36 11.13
CA MET A 341 -14.02 19.62 10.05
C MET A 341 -12.70 19.05 10.56
N ILE A 342 -12.38 17.83 10.13
CA ILE A 342 -11.06 17.22 10.29
C ILE A 342 -10.36 17.28 8.93
N TYR A 343 -9.08 17.65 8.93
CA TYR A 343 -8.25 17.57 7.73
C TYR A 343 -7.02 16.70 8.00
N ASP A 344 -6.65 15.92 7.00
CA ASP A 344 -5.47 15.05 6.99
C ASP A 344 -4.56 15.48 5.83
N ILE A 345 -3.25 15.54 6.08
CA ILE A 345 -2.25 15.88 5.05
C ILE A 345 -1.50 14.63 4.63
N TYR A 346 -1.43 14.43 3.32
CA TYR A 346 -0.73 13.33 2.68
C TYR A 346 0.30 13.85 1.70
N TYR A 347 1.28 13.01 1.36
CA TYR A 347 2.48 13.38 0.65
C TYR A 347 2.79 12.40 -0.47
N ARG A 348 3.56 12.88 -1.44
CA ARG A 348 4.11 12.09 -2.53
C ARG A 348 5.52 12.50 -2.91
#